data_AF-A0A1G2UX34-F1
#
_entry.id   AF-A0A1G2UX34-F1
#
_cell.length_a   1.000
_cell.length_b   1.000
_cell.length_c   1.000
_cell.angle_alpha   90.00
_cell.angle_beta   90.00
_cell.angle_gamma   90.00
#
_symmetry.space_group_name_H-M   'P 1'
#
loop_
_entity.id
_entity.type
_entity.pdbx_description
1 polymer ?
#
loop_
_entity_poly.entity_id
_entity_poly.type
_entity_poly.pdbx_seq_one_letter_code
_entity_poly.pdbx_strand_id
1 'polypeptide(L)'
;MAKDAVRGDKEGLDHVELFFKRLSDIFPQGMADRLFLYAYDRIKEDAATGKPILPPYEELKQHSIERAKILGLETTAKTSKRSYRSEGTSTDIVPCPKCSDKKRVDKNTKRFRCKKCGLNQTYPF
;
A
#
# COMPACT_ATOMS: atom_id res chain seq x y z
N MET A 1 -0.73 -8.05 11.44
CA MET A 1 0.10 -8.82 10.50
C MET A 1 -0.58 -8.78 9.13
N ALA A 2 -0.49 -7.65 8.42
CA ALA A 2 -0.96 -7.56 7.04
C ALA A 2 0.25 -7.85 6.15
N LYS A 3 0.18 -8.95 5.39
CA LYS A 3 1.19 -9.29 4.39
C LYS A 3 1.07 -8.26 3.29
N ASP A 4 1.98 -7.30 3.27
CA ASP A 4 2.21 -6.43 2.12
C ASP A 4 2.73 -7.32 0.99
N ALA A 5 1.81 -7.87 0.21
CA ALA A 5 2.10 -8.51 -1.06
C ALA A 5 2.56 -7.41 -2.03
N VAL A 6 3.87 -7.15 -2.02
CA VAL A 6 4.55 -6.22 -2.92
C VAL A 6 4.48 -6.81 -4.33
N ARG A 7 3.44 -6.47 -5.09
CA ARG A 7 3.41 -6.40 -6.58
C ARG A 7 3.98 -7.60 -7.38
N GLY A 8 4.19 -8.77 -6.78
CA GLY A 8 4.63 -10.01 -7.43
C GLY A 8 3.46 -10.90 -7.88
N ASP A 9 2.28 -10.70 -7.30
CA ASP A 9 1.14 -11.62 -7.40
C ASP A 9 0.44 -11.69 -8.78
N LYS A 10 0.88 -10.92 -9.78
CA LYS A 10 0.23 -10.96 -11.11
C LYS A 10 0.79 -12.04 -12.05
N GLU A 11 1.99 -12.54 -11.78
CA GLU A 11 2.68 -13.48 -12.68
C GLU A 11 2.87 -14.89 -12.09
N GLY A 12 2.56 -15.09 -10.81
CA GLY A 12 2.68 -16.39 -10.15
C GLY A 12 4.11 -16.90 -9.97
N LEU A 13 5.11 -16.06 -10.24
CA LEU A 13 6.54 -16.36 -10.08
C LEU A 13 7.02 -16.04 -8.66
N ASP A 14 8.05 -16.75 -8.20
CA ASP A 14 8.71 -16.38 -6.94
C ASP A 14 9.52 -15.07 -7.10
N HIS A 15 9.97 -14.48 -5.98
CA HIS A 15 10.69 -13.21 -6.02
C HIS A 15 12.05 -13.29 -6.75
N VAL A 16 12.69 -14.45 -6.75
CA VAL A 16 13.98 -14.70 -7.38
C VAL A 16 13.81 -14.83 -8.89
N GLU A 17 12.86 -15.65 -9.32
CA GLU A 17 12.43 -15.83 -10.70
C GLU A 17 11.95 -14.51 -11.30
N LEU A 18 11.14 -13.74 -10.56
CA LEU A 18 10.66 -12.44 -11.00
C LEU A 18 11.80 -11.43 -11.16
N PHE A 19 12.80 -11.45 -10.26
CA PHE A 19 13.96 -10.59 -10.37
C PHE A 19 14.81 -10.97 -11.59
N PHE A 20 15.08 -12.25 -11.78
CA PHE A 20 15.85 -12.75 -12.91
C PHE A 20 15.16 -12.47 -14.25
N LYS A 21 13.85 -12.74 -14.35
CA LYS A 21 13.04 -12.41 -15.53
C LYS A 21 13.15 -10.93 -15.89
N ARG A 22 13.00 -10.04 -14.91
CA ARG A 22 13.13 -8.59 -15.14
C ARG A 22 14.53 -8.19 -15.61
N LEU A 23 15.58 -8.88 -15.15
CA LEU A 23 16.93 -8.66 -15.66
C LEU A 23 17.06 -9.13 -17.11
N SER A 24 16.57 -10.32 -17.44
CA SER A 24 16.62 -10.86 -18.81
C SER A 24 15.75 -10.08 -19.80
N ASP A 25 14.69 -9.41 -19.32
CA ASP A 25 13.85 -8.54 -20.16
C ASP A 25 14.58 -7.26 -20.61
N ILE A 26 15.60 -6.84 -19.86
CA ILE A 26 16.35 -5.59 -20.09
C ILE A 26 17.72 -5.88 -20.71
N PHE A 27 18.38 -6.95 -20.27
CA PHE A 27 19.75 -7.27 -20.62
C PHE A 27 19.84 -8.61 -21.38
N PRO A 28 20.82 -8.77 -22.29
CA PRO A 28 21.11 -10.07 -22.87
C PRO A 28 21.36 -11.13 -21.79
N GLN A 29 20.95 -12.37 -22.04
CA GLN A 29 20.94 -13.45 -21.04
C GLN A 29 22.26 -13.56 -20.24
N GLY A 30 23.40 -13.63 -20.95
CA GLY A 30 24.71 -13.76 -20.27
C GLY A 30 25.10 -12.55 -19.40
N MET A 31 24.52 -11.37 -19.64
CA MET A 31 24.69 -10.20 -18.78
C MET A 31 23.71 -10.23 -17.60
N ALA A 32 22.46 -10.63 -17.84
CA ALA A 32 21.46 -10.83 -16.80
C ALA A 32 21.95 -11.85 -15.74
N ASP A 33 22.52 -12.98 -16.18
CA ASP A 33 23.09 -14.01 -15.30
C ASP A 33 24.19 -13.44 -14.41
N ARG A 34 25.13 -12.67 -14.98
CA ARG A 34 26.22 -12.04 -14.23
C ARG A 34 25.72 -11.02 -13.21
N LEU A 35 24.75 -10.19 -13.60
CA LEU A 35 24.15 -9.20 -12.72
C LEU A 35 23.38 -9.85 -11.57
N PHE A 36 22.66 -10.94 -11.88
CA PHE A 36 21.94 -11.71 -10.88
C PHE A 36 22.89 -12.31 -9.84
N LEU A 37 23.95 -13.00 -10.29
CA LEU A 37 24.95 -13.59 -9.40
C LEU A 37 25.65 -12.52 -8.55
N TYR A 38 26.05 -11.41 -9.17
CA TYR A 38 26.67 -10.29 -8.46
C TYR A 38 25.76 -9.73 -7.36
N ALA A 39 24.48 -9.51 -7.67
CA ALA A 39 23.51 -9.01 -6.70
C ALA A 39 23.26 -10.02 -5.57
N TYR A 40 23.17 -11.30 -5.90
CA TYR A 40 22.98 -12.38 -4.93
C TYR A 40 24.15 -12.47 -3.95
N ASP A 41 25.39 -12.46 -4.45
CA ASP A 41 26.60 -12.52 -3.63
C ASP A 41 26.69 -11.30 -2.70
N ARG A 42 26.40 -10.09 -3.20
CA ARG A 42 26.36 -8.86 -2.40
C ARG A 42 25.33 -8.93 -1.26
N ILE A 43 24.12 -9.38 -1.55
CA ILE A 43 23.08 -9.53 -0.53
C ILE A 43 23.50 -10.52 0.55
N LYS A 44 24.17 -11.61 0.15
CA LYS A 44 24.69 -12.62 1.09
C LYS A 44 25.80 -12.06 1.97
N GLU A 45 26.72 -11.27 1.41
CA GLU A 45 27.77 -10.56 2.15
C GLU A 45 27.18 -9.55 3.14
N ASP A 46 26.20 -8.76 2.72
CA ASP A 46 25.54 -7.77 3.56
C ASP A 46 24.78 -8.43 4.72
N ALA A 47 24.09 -9.55 4.44
CA ALA A 47 23.45 -10.35 5.48
C ALA A 47 24.46 -10.94 6.49
N ALA A 48 25.61 -11.43 6.00
CA ALA A 48 26.66 -11.96 6.87
C ALA A 48 27.32 -10.89 7.75
N THR A 49 27.41 -9.65 7.25
CA THR A 49 27.99 -8.51 7.98
C THR A 49 26.97 -7.76 8.83
N GLY A 50 25.71 -8.21 8.88
CA GLY A 50 24.64 -7.58 9.64
C GLY A 50 24.21 -6.22 9.07
N LYS A 51 24.59 -5.92 7.83
CA LYS A 51 24.13 -4.72 7.14
C LYS A 51 22.66 -4.86 6.77
N PRO A 52 21.91 -3.76 6.76
CA PRO A 52 20.53 -3.79 6.31
C PRO A 52 20.50 -4.11 4.81
N ILE A 53 19.67 -5.08 4.41
CA ILE A 53 19.50 -5.52 3.01
C ILE A 53 19.03 -4.35 2.12
N LEU A 54 18.25 -3.44 2.70
CA LEU A 54 17.84 -2.19 2.06
C LEU A 54 18.60 -1.03 2.70
N PRO A 55 19.08 -0.05 1.91
CA PRO A 55 19.65 1.17 2.45
C PRO A 55 18.67 1.87 3.40
N PRO A 56 19.18 2.63 4.40
CA PRO A 56 18.36 3.49 5.23
C PRO A 56 17.43 4.37 4.40
N TYR A 57 16.25 4.67 4.96
CA TYR A 57 15.24 5.49 4.28
C TYR A 57 15.78 6.85 3.82
N GLU A 58 16.70 7.45 4.58
CA GLU A 58 17.31 8.73 4.23
C GLU A 58 18.16 8.64 2.95
N GLU A 59 18.92 7.55 2.77
CA GLU A 59 19.70 7.29 1.57
C GLU A 59 18.78 7.00 0.36
N LEU A 60 17.72 6.21 0.57
CA LEU A 60 16.70 5.98 -0.46
C LEU A 60 16.04 7.28 -0.92
N LYS A 61 15.76 8.17 0.02
CA LYS A 61 15.18 9.49 -0.25
C LYS A 61 16.14 10.37 -1.05
N GLN A 62 17.42 10.40 -0.68
CA GLN A 62 18.46 11.14 -1.42
C GLN A 62 18.59 10.61 -2.86
N HIS A 63 18.70 9.29 -3.04
CA HIS A 63 18.78 8.67 -4.35
C HIS A 63 17.54 8.96 -5.21
N SER A 64 16.34 8.99 -4.60
CA SER A 64 15.11 9.39 -5.30
C SER A 64 15.14 10.85 -5.76
N ILE A 65 15.70 11.76 -4.94
CA ILE A 65 15.84 13.18 -5.29
C ILE A 65 16.83 13.32 -6.45
N GLU A 66 18.01 12.70 -6.35
CA GLU A 66 19.04 12.73 -7.40
C GLU A 66 18.51 12.19 -8.73
N ARG A 67 17.81 11.06 -8.70
CA ARG A 67 17.16 10.48 -9.87
C ARG A 67 16.13 11.45 -10.49
N ALA A 68 15.35 12.15 -9.66
CA ALA A 68 14.39 13.13 -10.15
C ALA A 68 15.10 14.32 -10.85
N LYS A 69 16.28 14.73 -10.37
CA LYS A 69 17.08 15.78 -11.00
C LYS A 69 17.57 15.35 -12.38
N ILE A 70 18.18 14.17 -12.46
CA ILE A 70 18.74 13.62 -13.72
C ILE A 70 17.66 13.47 -14.77
N LEU A 71 16.46 13.04 -14.36
CA LEU A 71 15.33 12.83 -15.26
C LEU A 71 14.52 14.11 -15.55
N GLY A 72 14.91 15.27 -15.01
CA GLY A 72 14.18 16.53 -15.18
C GLY A 72 12.76 16.52 -14.62
N LEU A 73 12.48 15.61 -13.68
CA LEU A 73 11.14 15.39 -13.10
C LEU A 73 10.79 16.39 -11.99
N GLU A 74 11.74 17.25 -11.59
CA GLU A 74 11.56 18.27 -10.54
C GLU A 74 10.37 19.22 -10.82
N THR A 75 9.92 19.33 -12.07
CA THR A 75 8.80 20.21 -12.48
C THR A 75 7.41 19.58 -12.39
N THR A 76 7.28 18.28 -12.07
CA THR A 76 5.97 17.60 -12.03
C THR A 76 5.65 16.94 -10.70
N ALA A 77 6.37 17.29 -9.63
CA ALA A 77 5.92 17.01 -8.27
C ALA A 77 4.62 17.77 -8.00
N LYS A 78 3.49 17.23 -8.47
CA LYS A 78 2.16 17.63 -8.04
C LYS A 78 2.20 17.48 -6.53
N THR A 79 2.27 18.60 -5.82
CA THR A 79 2.05 18.66 -4.38
C THR A 79 0.84 17.80 -4.11
N SER A 80 1.02 16.66 -3.42
CA SER A 80 -0.11 15.78 -3.13
C SER A 80 -1.13 16.67 -2.44
N LYS A 81 -2.29 16.93 -3.07
CA LYS A 81 -3.34 17.73 -2.45
C LYS A 81 -3.53 17.10 -1.07
N ARG A 82 -3.36 17.88 0.00
CA ARG A 82 -3.64 17.42 1.37
C ARG A 82 -4.94 16.65 1.28
N SER A 83 -4.94 15.38 1.68
CA SER A 83 -6.19 14.62 1.74
C SER A 83 -7.08 15.37 2.71
N TYR A 84 -7.99 16.18 2.20
CA TYR A 84 -9.02 16.81 2.99
C TYR A 84 -9.89 15.64 3.44
N ARG A 85 -9.63 15.13 4.65
CA ARG A 85 -10.58 14.24 5.31
C ARG A 85 -11.80 15.12 5.55
N SER A 86 -12.80 14.98 4.70
CA SER A 86 -14.12 15.57 4.95
C SER A 86 -14.52 15.20 6.36
N GLU A 87 -14.97 16.17 7.15
CA GLU A 87 -15.63 15.87 8.42
C GLU A 87 -16.69 14.81 8.14
N GLY A 88 -16.52 13.63 8.76
CA GLY A 88 -17.45 12.52 8.54
C GLY A 88 -18.87 12.97 8.83
N THR A 89 -19.84 12.36 8.16
CA THR A 89 -21.25 12.71 8.35
C THR A 89 -21.63 12.55 9.82
N SER A 90 -22.26 13.57 10.40
CA SER A 90 -22.74 13.53 11.78
C SER A 90 -23.65 12.32 11.98
N THR A 91 -23.40 11.55 13.05
CA THR A 91 -24.18 10.33 13.37
C THR A 91 -24.82 10.47 14.74
N ASP A 92 -26.09 10.14 14.83
CA ASP A 92 -26.85 10.08 16.09
C ASP A 92 -26.91 8.63 16.59
N ILE A 93 -26.94 8.45 17.92
CA ILE A 93 -27.11 7.12 18.53
C ILE A 93 -28.57 6.96 18.94
N VAL A 94 -29.30 6.09 18.23
CA VAL A 94 -30.74 5.85 18.43
C VAL A 94 -30.96 4.40 18.87
N PRO A 95 -31.83 4.12 19.86
CA PRO A 95 -32.20 2.75 20.23
C PRO A 95 -33.05 2.08 19.15
N CYS A 96 -32.84 0.80 18.91
CA CYS A 96 -33.68 0.01 18.02
C CYS A 96 -35.07 -0.21 18.64
N PRO A 97 -36.19 0.00 17.92
CA PRO A 97 -37.54 -0.14 18.47
C PRO A 97 -37.90 -1.60 18.77
N LYS A 98 -37.23 -2.57 18.11
CA LYS A 98 -37.49 -4.00 18.30
C LYS A 98 -36.65 -4.65 19.40
N CYS A 99 -35.41 -4.20 19.60
CA CYS A 99 -34.47 -4.89 20.48
C CYS A 99 -33.66 -3.96 21.39
N SER A 100 -34.01 -2.67 21.46
CA SER A 100 -33.43 -1.62 22.31
C SER A 100 -31.93 -1.36 22.17
N ASP A 101 -31.23 -2.13 21.33
CA ASP A 101 -29.83 -1.97 20.97
C ASP A 101 -29.57 -0.56 20.41
N LYS A 102 -28.60 0.14 20.99
CA LYS A 102 -28.15 1.45 20.50
C LYS A 102 -27.42 1.28 19.17
N LYS A 103 -27.88 1.94 18.11
CA LYS A 103 -27.26 1.93 16.77
C LYS A 103 -27.02 3.35 16.28
N ARG A 104 -26.00 3.50 15.43
CA ARG A 104 -25.70 4.78 14.77
C ARG A 104 -26.64 4.98 13.59
N VAL A 105 -27.15 6.20 13.43
CA VAL A 105 -27.91 6.66 12.29
C VAL A 105 -27.18 7.86 11.70
N ASP A 106 -26.88 7.77 10.41
CA ASP A 106 -26.33 8.89 9.67
C ASP A 106 -27.41 9.98 9.50
N LYS A 107 -27.08 11.21 9.91
CA LYS A 107 -28.02 12.35 9.94
C LYS A 107 -28.58 12.70 8.56
N ASN A 108 -27.82 12.46 7.50
CA ASN A 108 -28.20 12.80 6.13
C ASN A 108 -29.07 11.71 5.51
N THR A 109 -28.62 10.45 5.59
CA THR A 109 -29.34 9.34 4.95
C THR A 109 -30.53 8.87 5.76
N LYS A 110 -30.54 9.12 7.08
CA LYS A 110 -31.54 8.63 8.04
C LYS A 110 -31.81 7.13 7.94
N ARG A 111 -30.92 6.34 7.34
CA ARG A 111 -31.09 4.90 7.18
C ARG A 111 -30.75 4.22 8.49
N PHE A 112 -31.73 3.57 9.12
CA PHE A 112 -31.55 2.78 10.32
C PHE A 112 -31.54 1.29 9.97
N ARG A 113 -30.41 0.63 10.22
CA ARG A 113 -30.29 -0.83 10.07
C ARG A 113 -29.79 -1.49 11.35
N CYS A 114 -30.63 -2.29 11.99
CA CYS A 114 -30.23 -3.12 13.12
C CYS A 114 -29.88 -4.54 12.65
N LYS A 115 -28.62 -4.93 12.79
CA LYS A 115 -28.14 -6.27 12.43
C LYS A 115 -28.73 -7.39 13.30
N LYS A 116 -29.09 -7.10 14.57
CA LYS A 116 -29.59 -8.13 15.51
C LYS A 116 -31.02 -8.56 15.19
N CYS A 117 -31.92 -7.61 14.97
CA CYS A 117 -33.35 -7.90 14.73
C CYS A 117 -33.77 -7.79 13.25
N GLY A 118 -32.81 -7.51 12.35
CA GLY A 118 -33.05 -7.38 10.91
C GLY A 118 -33.82 -6.12 10.50
N LEU A 119 -34.16 -5.21 11.42
CA LEU A 119 -34.88 -3.97 11.09
C LEU A 119 -34.07 -3.11 10.11
N ASN A 120 -34.68 -2.71 9.01
CA ASN A 120 -34.11 -1.83 8.00
C ASN A 120 -35.18 -0.83 7.55
N GLN A 121 -35.20 0.35 8.18
CA GLN A 121 -36.22 1.39 7.96
C GLN A 121 -35.58 2.78 8.02
N THR A 122 -36.28 3.78 7.51
CA THR A 122 -35.86 5.18 7.58
C THR A 122 -36.26 5.77 8.93
N TYR A 123 -35.35 6.48 9.59
CA TYR A 123 -35.59 7.23 10.83
C TYR A 123 -36.22 8.60 10.52
N PRO A 124 -37.10 9.16 11.39
CA PRO A 124 -37.72 8.53 12.55
C PRO A 124 -38.79 7.51 12.13
N PHE A 125 -38.81 6.37 12.80
CA PHE A 125 -39.80 5.30 12.67
C PHE A 125 -40.72 5.27 13.88
#